data_AF-A0A327JHI0-F1
#
_entry.id   AF-A0A327JHI0-F1
#
_cell.length_a   1.000
_cell.length_b   1.000
_cell.length_c   1.000
_cell.angle_alpha   90.00
_cell.angle_beta   90.00
_cell.angle_gamma   90.00
#
_symmetry.space_group_name_H-M   'P 1'
#
loop_
_entity.id
_entity.type
_entity.pdbx_description
1 polymer ?
#
loop_
_entity_poly.entity_id
_entity_poly.type
_entity_poly.pdbx_seq_one_letter_code
_entity_poly.pdbx_strand_id
1 'polypeptide(L)'
;QQALARVSNPDLFAPPIVMTANDFRFFAKTQAESLGIDAMVVLEPLRRDSGPAIAAGAALARSRDPGAVVLAIAADHVILDQDVFEATCAAGLEAAVAGNIVTFGILPASPKTSYGYIRRGESLGIAGVAKVAAFVEKPD
;
A
#
# COMPACT_ATOMS: atom_id res chain seq x y z
N GLN A 1 -10.00 -7.81 -7.02
CA GLN A 1 -9.20 -8.86 -7.71
C GLN A 1 -7.85 -8.34 -8.16
N GLN A 2 -7.76 -7.33 -9.04
CA GLN A 2 -6.46 -6.82 -9.54
C GLN A 2 -5.48 -6.41 -8.43
N ALA A 3 -5.95 -5.66 -7.41
CA ALA A 3 -5.10 -5.29 -6.27
C ALA A 3 -4.58 -6.49 -5.47
N LEU A 4 -5.37 -7.57 -5.34
CA LEU A 4 -4.94 -8.80 -4.66
C LEU A 4 -3.91 -9.55 -5.50
N ALA A 5 -4.16 -9.71 -6.80
CA ALA A 5 -3.21 -10.34 -7.72
C ALA A 5 -1.88 -9.58 -7.78
N ARG A 6 -1.91 -8.25 -7.67
CA ARG A 6 -0.70 -7.40 -7.65
C ARG A 6 0.22 -7.68 -6.47
N VAL A 7 -0.31 -8.18 -5.36
CA VAL A 7 0.46 -8.50 -4.14
C VAL A 7 0.51 -10.00 -3.87
N SER A 8 0.36 -10.84 -4.91
CA SER A 8 0.35 -12.29 -4.75
C SER A 8 1.71 -12.96 -4.91
N ASN A 9 2.79 -12.22 -5.20
CA ASN A 9 4.14 -12.77 -5.24
C ASN A 9 4.61 -13.13 -3.81
N PRO A 10 4.75 -14.42 -3.47
CA PRO A 10 5.06 -14.85 -2.11
C PRO A 10 6.52 -14.56 -1.72
N ASP A 11 7.42 -14.30 -2.67
CA ASP A 11 8.81 -13.94 -2.39
C ASP A 11 8.93 -12.50 -1.86
N LEU A 12 7.91 -11.67 -2.08
CA LEU A 12 7.90 -10.26 -1.69
C LEU A 12 6.79 -9.90 -0.70
N PHE A 13 5.65 -10.59 -0.73
CA PHE A 13 4.48 -10.25 0.07
C PHE A 13 3.97 -11.41 0.92
N ALA A 14 3.66 -11.11 2.18
CA ALA A 14 2.88 -12.01 3.03
C ALA A 14 1.38 -12.01 2.63
N PRO A 15 0.59 -13.02 3.04
CA PRO A 15 -0.84 -13.06 2.74
C PRO A 15 -1.58 -11.78 3.17
N PRO A 16 -2.38 -11.16 2.29
CA PRO A 16 -2.88 -9.81 2.49
C PRO A 16 -3.89 -9.69 3.62
N ILE A 17 -3.97 -8.50 4.21
CA ILE A 17 -5.03 -8.09 5.13
C ILE A 17 -5.91 -7.09 4.37
N VAL A 18 -7.19 -7.42 4.20
CA VAL A 18 -8.17 -6.59 3.49
C VAL A 18 -9.05 -5.90 4.52
N MET A 19 -8.83 -4.59 4.70
CA MET A 19 -9.69 -3.73 5.51
C MET A 19 -10.88 -3.29 4.67
N THR A 20 -12.11 -3.53 5.13
CA THR A 20 -13.30 -3.17 4.36
C THR A 20 -14.55 -2.97 5.23
N ALA A 21 -15.53 -2.22 4.73
CA ALA A 21 -16.84 -2.14 5.38
C ALA A 21 -17.63 -3.46 5.28
N ASN A 22 -18.58 -3.65 6.19
CA ASN A 22 -19.41 -4.86 6.28
C ASN A 22 -20.15 -5.21 4.97
N ASP A 23 -20.60 -4.21 4.21
CA ASP A 23 -21.35 -4.40 2.96
C ASP A 23 -20.51 -5.10 1.88
N PHE A 24 -19.18 -4.99 1.96
CA PHE A 24 -18.25 -5.56 0.99
C PHE A 24 -17.60 -6.87 1.45
N ARG A 25 -17.97 -7.40 2.64
CA ARG A 25 -17.35 -8.60 3.23
C ARG A 25 -17.33 -9.81 2.29
N PHE A 26 -18.44 -10.06 1.60
CA PHE A 26 -18.57 -11.19 0.69
C PHE A 26 -17.77 -10.97 -0.58
N PHE A 27 -17.82 -9.75 -1.14
CA PHE A 27 -17.02 -9.41 -2.32
C PHE A 27 -15.52 -9.57 -2.07
N ALA A 28 -15.01 -9.05 -0.96
CA ALA A 28 -13.59 -9.17 -0.60
C ALA A 28 -13.17 -10.65 -0.47
N LYS A 29 -13.96 -11.44 0.27
CA LYS A 29 -13.67 -12.87 0.51
C LYS A 29 -13.75 -13.68 -0.78
N THR A 30 -14.85 -13.60 -1.52
CA THR A 30 -15.06 -14.36 -2.76
C THR A 30 -14.04 -14.01 -3.83
N GLN A 31 -13.66 -12.73 -3.94
CA GLN A 31 -12.61 -12.33 -4.88
C GLN A 31 -11.23 -12.91 -4.52
N ALA A 32 -10.89 -12.98 -3.24
CA ALA A 32 -9.64 -13.63 -2.79
C ALA A 32 -9.67 -15.13 -3.05
N GLU A 33 -10.78 -15.81 -2.69
CA GLU A 33 -10.99 -17.24 -2.92
C GLU A 33 -10.89 -17.60 -4.42
N SER A 34 -11.49 -16.78 -5.30
CA SER A 34 -11.43 -17.00 -6.75
C SER A 34 -10.01 -16.94 -7.33
N LEU A 35 -9.08 -16.30 -6.61
CA LEU A 35 -7.67 -16.17 -6.98
C LEU A 35 -6.78 -17.18 -6.23
N GLY A 36 -7.35 -18.00 -5.33
CA GLY A 36 -6.58 -18.87 -4.44
C GLY A 36 -5.72 -18.12 -3.42
N ILE A 37 -6.06 -16.88 -3.10
CA ILE A 37 -5.30 -16.04 -2.16
C ILE A 37 -5.92 -16.14 -0.76
N ASP A 38 -5.12 -16.51 0.23
CA ASP A 38 -5.51 -16.56 1.64
C ASP A 38 -5.51 -15.14 2.26
N ALA A 39 -6.54 -14.36 1.94
CA ALA A 39 -6.69 -13.00 2.46
C ALA A 39 -7.45 -12.99 3.79
N MET A 40 -6.91 -12.28 4.79
CA MET A 40 -7.65 -11.97 6.01
C MET A 40 -8.54 -10.76 5.78
N VAL A 41 -9.85 -10.97 5.73
CA VAL A 41 -10.83 -9.88 5.59
C VAL A 41 -11.23 -9.37 6.98
N VAL A 42 -11.00 -8.08 7.21
CA VAL A 42 -11.28 -7.39 8.48
C VAL A 42 -12.35 -6.35 8.25
N LEU A 43 -13.42 -6.41 9.06
CA LEU A 43 -14.56 -5.52 8.92
C LEU A 43 -14.40 -4.28 9.78
N GLU A 44 -14.40 -3.12 9.12
CA GLU A 44 -14.44 -1.84 9.81
C GLU A 44 -15.84 -1.61 10.39
N PRO A 45 -15.96 -1.29 11.70
CA PRO A 45 -17.26 -1.06 12.31
C PRO A 45 -17.92 0.24 11.83
N LEU A 46 -17.09 1.21 11.40
CA LEU A 46 -17.49 2.53 10.93
C LEU A 46 -16.45 3.02 9.92
N ARG A 47 -16.89 3.73 8.87
CA ARG A 47 -15.98 4.38 7.93
C ARG A 47 -15.31 5.58 8.60
N ARG A 48 -13.98 5.57 8.71
CA ARG A 48 -13.18 6.62 9.37
C ARG A 48 -11.92 7.01 8.58
N ASP A 49 -12.05 7.11 7.26
CA ASP A 49 -10.93 7.32 6.33
C ASP A 49 -9.82 6.25 6.45
N SER A 50 -8.67 6.45 5.79
CA SER A 50 -7.65 5.42 5.64
C SER A 50 -6.76 5.22 6.86
N GLY A 51 -6.52 6.26 7.66
CA GLY A 51 -5.59 6.23 8.80
C GLY A 51 -5.91 5.13 9.82
N PRO A 52 -7.13 5.06 10.36
CA PRO A 52 -7.54 4.00 11.28
C PRO A 52 -7.47 2.60 10.70
N ALA A 53 -7.81 2.43 9.41
CA ALA A 53 -7.72 1.14 8.71
C ALA A 53 -6.26 0.68 8.60
N ILE A 54 -5.34 1.58 8.23
CA ILE A 54 -3.90 1.30 8.16
C ILE A 54 -3.35 0.95 9.55
N ALA A 55 -3.72 1.70 10.60
CA ALA A 55 -3.27 1.42 11.95
C ALA A 55 -3.74 0.06 12.47
N ALA A 56 -5.01 -0.31 12.22
CA ALA A 56 -5.55 -1.61 12.59
C ALA A 56 -4.88 -2.75 11.80
N GLY A 57 -4.71 -2.58 10.48
CA GLY A 57 -4.00 -3.53 9.62
C GLY A 57 -2.55 -3.74 10.07
N ALA A 58 -1.84 -2.67 10.44
CA ALA A 58 -0.48 -2.76 10.96
C ALA A 58 -0.40 -3.46 12.33
N ALA A 59 -1.37 -3.24 13.22
CA ALA A 59 -1.44 -3.97 14.49
C ALA A 59 -1.65 -5.47 14.28
N LEU A 60 -2.50 -5.85 13.31
CA LEU A 60 -2.72 -7.25 12.92
C LEU A 60 -1.48 -7.86 12.25
N ALA A 61 -0.82 -7.13 11.35
CA ALA A 61 0.45 -7.57 10.77
C ALA A 61 1.50 -7.82 11.85
N ARG A 62 1.65 -6.90 12.81
CA ARG A 62 2.57 -7.05 13.95
C ARG A 62 2.25 -8.27 14.82
N SER A 63 0.99 -8.67 14.93
CA SER A 63 0.60 -9.88 15.67
C SER A 63 1.00 -11.18 14.97
N ARG A 64 1.16 -11.15 13.63
CA ARG A 64 1.67 -12.28 12.84
C ARG A 64 3.20 -12.32 12.86
N ASP A 65 3.83 -11.15 12.72
CA ASP A 65 5.28 -10.98 12.73
C ASP A 65 5.63 -9.62 13.39
N PRO A 66 6.28 -9.61 14.56
CA PRO A 66 6.70 -8.37 15.23
C PRO A 66 7.61 -7.47 14.39
N GLY A 67 8.32 -8.02 13.40
CA GLY A 67 9.19 -7.29 12.47
C GLY A 67 8.53 -6.89 11.15
N ALA A 68 7.23 -7.12 10.98
CA ALA A 68 6.54 -6.90 9.72
C ALA A 68 6.64 -5.43 9.24
N VAL A 69 7.06 -5.25 7.99
CA VAL A 69 6.92 -3.99 7.24
C VAL A 69 5.59 -4.05 6.48
N VAL A 70 4.80 -2.98 6.58
CA VAL A 70 3.45 -2.93 6.01
C VAL A 70 3.45 -2.06 4.75
N LEU A 71 3.10 -2.68 3.62
CA LEU A 71 2.72 -1.97 2.40
C LEU A 71 1.21 -1.71 2.42
N ALA A 72 0.81 -0.44 2.43
CA ALA A 72 -0.59 -0.04 2.31
C ALA A 72 -0.92 0.38 0.88
N ILE A 73 -1.93 -0.25 0.27
CA ILE A 73 -2.43 0.11 -1.08
C ILE A 73 -3.94 0.29 -1.06
N ALA A 74 -4.45 1.17 -1.94
CA ALA A 74 -5.87 1.28 -2.20
C ALA A 74 -6.31 0.17 -3.18
N ALA A 75 -7.47 -0.45 -2.92
CA ALA A 75 -7.96 -1.57 -3.71
C ALA A 75 -8.47 -1.16 -5.12
N ASP A 76 -8.69 0.13 -5.35
CA ASP A 76 -9.27 0.74 -6.55
C ASP A 76 -8.23 1.43 -7.46
N HIS A 77 -6.94 1.35 -7.13
CA HIS A 77 -5.88 1.84 -8.00
C HIS A 77 -5.57 0.86 -9.14
N VAL A 78 -5.59 1.39 -10.37
CA VAL A 78 -5.13 0.71 -11.58
C VAL A 78 -3.64 0.96 -11.75
N ILE A 79 -2.85 -0.10 -11.63
CA ILE A 79 -1.41 -0.14 -11.89
C ILE A 79 -1.20 -1.29 -12.86
N LEU A 80 -0.66 -0.99 -14.04
CA LEU A 80 -0.61 -1.91 -15.19
C LEU A 80 0.70 -2.70 -15.26
N ASP A 81 1.80 -2.10 -14.79
CA ASP A 81 3.13 -2.69 -14.87
C ASP A 81 3.48 -3.37 -13.53
N GLN A 82 3.37 -4.71 -13.51
CA GLN A 82 3.61 -5.53 -12.33
C GLN A 82 5.09 -5.53 -11.94
N ASP A 83 6.00 -5.66 -12.90
CA ASP A 83 7.44 -5.77 -12.65
C ASP A 83 7.97 -4.44 -12.08
N VAL A 84 7.54 -3.31 -12.64
CA VAL A 84 7.88 -1.99 -12.10
C VAL A 84 7.29 -1.80 -10.71
N PHE A 85 6.06 -2.25 -10.46
CA PHE A 85 5.44 -2.17 -9.13
C PHE A 85 6.25 -2.96 -8.09
N GLU A 86 6.60 -4.22 -8.37
CA GLU A 86 7.36 -5.07 -7.45
C GLU A 86 8.76 -4.53 -7.21
N ALA A 87 9.48 -4.11 -8.27
CA ALA A 87 10.80 -3.51 -8.14
C ALA A 87 10.77 -2.23 -7.30
N THR A 88 9.74 -1.40 -7.47
CA THR A 88 9.56 -0.18 -6.67
C THR A 88 9.23 -0.51 -5.21
N CYS A 89 8.40 -1.53 -4.97
CA CYS A 89 8.11 -1.99 -3.61
C CYS A 89 9.36 -2.54 -2.92
N ALA A 90 10.19 -3.31 -3.63
CA ALA A 90 11.44 -3.85 -3.10
C ALA A 90 12.45 -2.74 -2.74
N ALA A 91 12.61 -1.73 -3.60
CA ALA A 91 13.45 -0.57 -3.29
C ALA A 91 12.89 0.24 -2.09
N GLY A 92 11.57 0.40 -2.01
CA GLY A 92 10.91 1.03 -0.87
C GLY A 92 11.09 0.23 0.43
N LEU A 93 11.03 -1.10 0.35
CA LEU A 93 11.23 -1.99 1.50
C LEU A 93 12.61 -1.79 2.13
N GLU A 94 13.67 -1.66 1.33
CA GLU A 94 15.03 -1.39 1.83
C GLU A 94 15.06 -0.10 2.70
N ALA A 95 14.43 0.97 2.24
CA ALA A 95 14.33 2.21 3.01
C ALA A 95 13.43 2.08 4.25
N ALA A 96 12.33 1.31 4.16
CA ALA A 96 11.41 1.09 5.26
C ALA A 96 12.04 0.27 6.40
N VAL A 97 12.81 -0.77 6.06
CA VAL A 97 13.58 -1.57 7.03
C VAL A 97 14.61 -0.69 7.77
N ALA A 98 15.15 0.34 7.11
CA ALA A 98 16.01 1.34 7.75
C ALA A 98 15.27 2.36 8.65
N GLY A 99 13.96 2.16 8.90
CA GLY A 99 13.16 2.96 9.83
C GLY A 99 12.41 4.14 9.21
N ASN A 100 12.33 4.21 7.88
CA ASN A 100 11.62 5.30 7.19
C ASN A 100 10.14 4.96 6.91
N ILE A 101 9.29 5.99 6.87
CA ILE A 101 7.97 5.88 6.24
C ILE A 101 8.11 6.21 4.76
N VAL A 102 7.74 5.27 3.90
CA VAL A 102 7.90 5.39 2.45
C VAL A 102 6.58 5.75 1.79
N THR A 103 6.63 6.64 0.81
CA THR A 103 5.53 6.96 -0.09
C THR A 103 5.96 6.75 -1.53
N PHE A 104 5.02 6.39 -2.39
CA PHE A 104 5.26 6.13 -3.81
C PHE A 104 4.75 7.29 -4.64
N GLY A 105 5.68 7.96 -5.34
CA GLY A 105 5.35 9.07 -6.22
C GLY A 105 5.13 8.60 -7.67
N ILE A 106 4.18 9.23 -8.35
CA ILE A 106 4.01 9.13 -9.80
C ILE A 106 4.36 10.47 -10.46
N LEU A 107 4.83 10.45 -11.70
CA LEU A 107 5.02 11.67 -12.46
C LEU A 107 3.64 12.23 -12.86
N PRO A 108 3.26 13.45 -12.44
CA PRO A 108 1.96 14.00 -12.80
C PRO A 108 1.94 14.36 -14.29
N ALA A 109 0.90 13.91 -15.00
CA ALA A 109 0.68 14.29 -16.40
C ALA A 109 0.02 15.68 -16.54
N SER A 110 -0.66 16.15 -15.50
CA SER A 110 -1.33 17.46 -15.43
C SER A 110 -1.55 17.85 -13.96
N PRO A 111 -1.73 19.15 -13.65
CA PRO A 111 -2.10 19.58 -12.31
C PRO A 111 -3.48 19.03 -11.93
N LYS A 112 -3.55 18.38 -10.78
CA LYS A 112 -4.75 17.86 -10.11
C LYS A 112 -4.77 18.37 -8.67
N THR A 113 -5.83 19.06 -8.27
CA THR A 113 -6.05 19.52 -6.88
C THR A 113 -6.58 18.41 -5.97
N SER A 114 -7.00 17.27 -6.54
CA SER A 114 -7.44 16.10 -5.77
C SER A 114 -6.31 15.21 -5.26
N TYR A 115 -5.05 15.48 -5.64
CA TYR A 115 -3.88 14.69 -5.26
C TYR A 115 -3.00 15.40 -4.24
N GLY A 116 -2.29 14.60 -3.44
CA GLY A 116 -1.12 15.06 -2.71
C GLY A 116 0.11 15.13 -3.62
N TYR A 117 0.96 16.13 -3.42
CA TYR A 117 2.22 16.31 -4.15
C TYR A 117 3.41 16.05 -3.22
N ILE A 118 4.36 15.29 -3.73
CA ILE A 118 5.61 14.94 -3.06
C ILE A 118 6.73 15.72 -3.74
N ARG A 119 7.40 16.59 -3.00
CA ARG A 119 8.64 17.21 -3.46
C ARG A 119 9.80 16.27 -3.17
N ARG A 120 10.37 15.71 -4.23
CA ARG A 120 11.57 14.87 -4.16
C ARG A 120 12.75 15.67 -3.61
N GLY A 121 13.43 15.11 -2.61
CA GLY A 121 14.65 15.64 -2.00
C GLY A 121 15.89 14.85 -2.41
N GLU A 122 16.87 14.80 -1.51
CA GLU A 122 18.15 14.12 -1.71
C GLU A 122 17.99 12.61 -1.84
N SER A 123 18.82 11.98 -2.67
CA SER A 123 18.87 10.51 -2.78
C SER A 123 19.30 9.88 -1.45
N LEU A 124 18.76 8.70 -1.15
CA LEU A 124 19.18 7.87 -0.01
C LEU A 124 20.24 6.84 -0.38
N GLY A 125 20.81 6.89 -1.59
CA GLY A 125 21.77 5.89 -2.08
C GLY A 125 21.12 4.58 -2.57
N ILE A 126 19.81 4.42 -2.37
CA ILE A 126 19.00 3.34 -2.93
C ILE A 126 18.43 3.81 -4.27
N ALA A 127 18.52 2.95 -5.30
CA ALA A 127 18.06 3.29 -6.64
C ALA A 127 16.56 3.65 -6.64
N GLY A 128 16.23 4.82 -7.20
CA GLY A 128 14.85 5.32 -7.25
C GLY A 128 14.30 5.92 -5.95
N VAL A 129 15.02 5.82 -4.82
CA VAL A 129 14.56 6.30 -3.52
C VAL A 129 15.27 7.61 -3.12
N ALA A 130 14.49 8.54 -2.58
CA ALA A 130 14.95 9.83 -2.11
C ALA A 130 14.14 10.28 -0.89
N LYS A 131 14.70 11.19 -0.10
CA LYS A 131 13.98 11.88 0.97
C LYS A 131 12.81 12.67 0.38
N VAL A 132 11.75 12.82 1.16
CA VAL A 132 10.67 13.75 0.87
C VAL A 132 11.05 15.12 1.45
N ALA A 133 11.31 16.09 0.58
CA ALA A 133 11.62 17.46 1.00
C ALA A 133 10.36 18.23 1.45
N ALA A 134 9.20 17.91 0.88
CA ALA A 134 7.91 18.44 1.29
C ALA A 134 6.78 17.52 0.81
N PHE A 135 5.67 17.51 1.55
CA PHE A 135 4.41 16.88 1.16
C PHE A 135 3.29 17.91 1.26
N VAL A 136 2.49 18.06 0.20
CA VAL A 136 1.37 19.00 0.15
C VAL A 136 0.11 18.23 -0.24
N GLU A 137 -0.84 18.09 0.67
CA GLU A 137 -2.12 17.42 0.42
C GLU A 137 -3.08 18.40 -0.27
N LYS A 138 -3.53 18.08 -1.48
CA LYS A 138 -4.61 18.79 -2.20
C LYS A 138 -4.40 20.31 -2.31
N PRO A 139 -3.42 20.75 -3.13
CA PRO A 139 -3.15 22.16 -3.32
C PRO A 139 -4.30 22.87 -4.07
N ASP A 140 -4.24 24.20 -4.04
CA ASP A 140 -5.14 25.16 -4.70
C ASP A 140 -4.98 25.22 -6.23
#